data_AF-A0A537UAD2-F1
#
_entry.id   AF-A0A537UAD2-F1
#
_cell.length_a   1.000
_cell.length_b   1.000
_cell.length_c   1.000
_cell.angle_alpha   90.00
_cell.angle_beta   90.00
_cell.angle_gamma   90.00
#
_symmetry.space_group_name_H-M   'P 1'
#
loop_
_entity.id
_entity.type
_entity.pdbx_description
1 polymer ?
#
loop_
_entity_poly.entity_id
_entity_poly.type
_entity_poly.pdbx_seq_one_letter_code
_entity_poly.pdbx_strand_id
1 'polypeptide(L)'
;AASAALAEMNAPALDAPSYVIEAPGEGDDEVTGYSPVIIAEATTSLKRLSVSEAVMELDLTGAACIVFQHGGSGRVNIIYRRADGNVGWIDPPVVNPGK
;
A
#
# COMPACT_ATOMS: atom_id res chain seq x y z
N ALA A 1 23.47 1.08 -18.70
CA ALA A 1 22.70 1.85 -17.72
C ALA A 1 21.34 2.30 -18.28
N ALA A 2 21.27 2.99 -19.43
CA ALA A 2 19.99 3.45 -20.03
C ALA A 2 19.00 2.32 -20.42
N SER A 3 19.49 1.10 -20.70
CA SER A 3 18.65 -0.02 -21.12
C SER A 3 17.84 -0.68 -20.00
N ALA A 4 18.22 -0.48 -18.72
CA ALA A 4 17.49 -1.04 -17.57
C ALA A 4 16.27 -0.19 -17.21
N ALA A 5 16.42 1.13 -17.27
CA ALA A 5 15.32 2.08 -17.06
C ALA A 5 14.23 1.97 -18.15
N LEU A 6 14.61 1.63 -19.39
CA LEU A 6 13.66 1.40 -20.47
C LEU A 6 12.88 0.07 -20.32
N ALA A 7 13.49 -0.93 -19.66
CA ALA A 7 12.87 -2.25 -19.44
C ALA A 7 11.82 -2.23 -18.31
N GLU A 8 12.00 -1.38 -17.28
CA GLU A 8 11.00 -1.19 -16.22
C GLU A 8 9.70 -0.56 -16.72
N MET A 9 9.74 0.25 -17.79
CA MET A 9 8.53 0.86 -18.38
C MET A 9 7.62 -0.15 -19.09
N ASN A 10 8.11 -1.36 -19.39
CA ASN A 10 7.37 -2.39 -20.12
C ASN A 10 7.09 -3.65 -19.27
N ALA A 11 7.23 -3.55 -17.96
CA ALA A 11 6.75 -4.59 -17.05
C ALA A 11 5.23 -4.71 -17.20
N PRO A 12 4.66 -5.93 -17.19
CA PRO A 12 3.22 -6.11 -17.26
C PRO A 12 2.56 -5.35 -16.11
N ALA A 13 1.80 -4.30 -16.45
CA ALA A 13 1.03 -3.54 -15.48
C ALA A 13 0.01 -4.47 -14.84
N LEU A 14 0.08 -4.61 -13.53
CA LEU A 14 -0.91 -5.37 -12.77
C LEU A 14 -2.16 -4.51 -12.65
N ASP A 15 -3.24 -4.92 -13.32
CA ASP A 15 -4.54 -4.29 -13.16
C ASP A 15 -5.03 -4.49 -11.72
N ALA A 16 -5.24 -3.37 -11.01
CA ALA A 16 -5.86 -3.34 -9.70
C ALA A 16 -7.08 -2.40 -9.74
N PRO A 17 -8.21 -2.77 -9.11
CA PRO A 17 -9.35 -1.86 -9.04
C PRO A 17 -8.97 -0.60 -8.26
N SER A 18 -9.00 0.54 -8.93
CA SER A 18 -8.75 1.86 -8.35
C SER A 18 -10.06 2.59 -8.12
N TYR A 19 -10.32 3.01 -6.89
CA TYR A 19 -11.45 3.87 -6.53
C TYR A 19 -10.89 5.16 -5.93
N VAL A 20 -11.10 6.28 -6.63
CA VAL A 20 -10.69 7.61 -6.16
C VAL A 20 -11.91 8.29 -5.56
N ILE A 21 -11.87 8.53 -4.24
CA ILE A 21 -12.83 9.41 -3.56
C ILE A 21 -12.13 10.75 -3.39
N GLU A 22 -12.57 11.74 -4.15
CA GLU A 22 -12.01 13.10 -4.13
C GLU A 22 -12.42 13.79 -2.83
N ALA A 23 -11.43 14.22 -2.04
CA ALA A 23 -11.66 15.13 -0.92
C ALA A 23 -11.86 16.55 -1.48
N PRO A 24 -12.74 17.38 -0.90
CA PRO A 24 -12.95 18.75 -1.38
C PRO A 24 -11.63 19.53 -1.31
N GLY A 25 -11.26 20.17 -2.42
CA GLY A 25 -9.93 20.76 -2.62
C GLY A 25 -9.69 22.02 -1.79
N GLU A 26 -8.51 22.09 -1.16
CA GLU A 26 -7.96 23.31 -0.59
C GLU A 26 -6.74 23.78 -1.39
N GLY A 27 -6.86 24.98 -1.94
CA GLY A 27 -5.81 26.00 -2.04
C GLY A 27 -4.48 25.64 -2.69
N ASP A 28 -4.29 26.19 -3.90
CA ASP A 28 -3.00 26.34 -4.59
C ASP A 28 -2.01 27.17 -3.75
N ASP A 29 -0.85 26.59 -3.42
CA ASP A 29 0.34 27.33 -2.97
C ASP A 29 1.60 26.59 -3.46
N GLU A 30 2.43 27.30 -4.23
CA GLU A 30 3.64 26.80 -4.89
C GLU A 30 4.64 26.17 -3.90
N VAL A 31 4.90 24.87 -4.03
CA VAL A 31 5.94 24.18 -3.25
C VAL A 31 7.25 24.15 -4.03
N THR A 32 8.24 24.93 -3.59
CA THR A 32 9.65 24.73 -3.96
C THR A 32 10.07 23.29 -3.60
N GLY A 33 10.36 22.50 -4.63
CA GLY A 33 10.55 21.04 -4.64
C GLY A 33 11.06 20.38 -3.36
N TYR A 34 10.14 19.86 -2.55
CA TYR A 34 10.40 18.79 -1.59
C TYR A 34 10.25 17.45 -2.32
N SER A 35 11.36 16.76 -2.58
CA SER A 35 11.31 15.37 -3.07
C SER A 35 11.37 14.43 -1.86
N PRO A 36 10.33 13.61 -1.60
CA PRO A 36 10.35 12.67 -0.49
C PRO A 36 11.43 11.62 -0.71
N VAL A 37 12.15 11.27 0.36
CA VAL A 37 13.13 10.19 0.33
C VAL A 37 12.41 8.85 0.37
N ILE A 38 12.71 7.98 -0.58
CA ILE A 38 12.20 6.60 -0.60
C ILE A 38 13.09 5.76 0.32
N ILE A 39 12.51 5.18 1.36
CA ILE A 39 13.20 4.32 2.32
C ILE A 39 12.72 2.88 2.10
N ALA A 40 13.63 2.00 1.70
CA ALA A 40 13.36 0.56 1.68
C ALA A 40 13.70 0.00 3.07
N GLU A 41 12.69 -0.49 3.78
CA GLU A 41 12.90 -1.18 5.05
C GLU A 41 13.41 -2.62 4.84
N ALA A 42 13.99 -3.19 5.90
CA ALA A 42 14.48 -4.56 5.87
C ALA A 42 13.32 -5.57 5.75
N THR A 43 13.57 -6.67 5.03
CA THR A 43 12.60 -7.76 4.90
C THR A 43 12.28 -8.37 6.27
N THR A 44 10.99 -8.50 6.58
CA THR A 44 10.50 -9.18 7.79
C THR A 44 9.37 -10.15 7.44
N SER A 45 9.13 -11.13 8.32
CA SER A 45 8.02 -12.07 8.18
C SER A 45 6.70 -11.39 8.47
N LEU A 46 5.71 -11.58 7.58
CA LEU A 46 4.36 -11.06 7.79
C LEU A 46 3.65 -11.87 8.87
N LYS A 47 3.04 -11.17 9.83
CA LYS A 47 2.13 -11.79 10.81
C LYS A 47 0.90 -12.31 10.09
N ARG A 48 0.38 -13.46 10.54
CA ARG A 48 -0.87 -14.02 10.03
C ARG A 48 -2.02 -13.56 10.92
N LEU A 49 -2.90 -12.72 10.38
CA LEU A 49 -3.97 -12.05 11.12
C LEU A 49 -5.30 -12.12 10.36
N SER A 50 -6.41 -12.11 11.08
CA SER A 50 -7.70 -11.70 10.55
C SER A 50 -7.73 -10.18 10.32
N VAL A 51 -8.72 -9.72 9.55
CA VAL A 51 -8.94 -8.27 9.33
C VAL A 51 -9.14 -7.54 10.66
N SER A 52 -9.97 -8.07 11.57
CA SER A 52 -10.22 -7.48 12.88
C SER A 52 -8.96 -7.38 13.75
N GLU A 53 -8.10 -8.39 13.73
CA GLU A 53 -6.83 -8.37 14.47
C GLU A 53 -5.85 -7.34 13.90
N ALA A 54 -5.79 -7.23 12.57
CA ALA A 54 -4.97 -6.21 11.91
C ALA A 54 -5.47 -4.79 12.18
N VAL A 55 -6.79 -4.56 12.27
CA VAL A 55 -7.37 -3.28 12.69
C VAL A 55 -6.99 -2.97 14.14
N MET A 56 -7.15 -3.94 15.04
CA MET A 56 -6.76 -3.77 16.44
C MET A 56 -5.27 -3.43 16.57
N GLU A 57 -4.39 -4.06 15.78
CA GLU A 57 -2.96 -3.76 15.79
C GLU A 57 -2.66 -2.36 15.22
N LEU A 58 -3.34 -1.94 14.14
CA LEU A 58 -3.26 -0.57 13.61
C LEU A 58 -3.64 0.47 14.69
N ASP A 59 -4.65 0.19 15.50
CA ASP A 59 -5.10 1.06 16.58
C ASP A 59 -4.11 1.11 17.75
N LEU A 60 -3.62 -0.06 18.20
CA LEU A 60 -2.71 -0.16 19.34
C LEU A 60 -1.31 0.40 19.04
N THR A 61 -0.82 0.21 17.83
CA THR A 61 0.52 0.67 17.42
C THR A 61 0.54 2.12 16.96
N GLY A 62 -0.61 2.65 16.52
CA GLY A 62 -0.67 3.96 15.87
C GLY A 62 0.04 4.01 14.51
N ALA A 63 0.35 2.86 13.91
CA ALA A 63 0.96 2.79 12.60
C ALA A 63 0.05 3.40 11.52
N ALA A 64 0.64 3.98 10.48
CA ALA A 64 -0.13 4.50 9.35
C ALA A 64 -0.74 3.37 8.49
N CYS A 65 -0.02 2.25 8.37
CA CYS A 65 -0.47 1.05 7.68
C CYS A 65 0.07 -0.21 8.35
N ILE A 66 -0.65 -1.32 8.15
CA ILE A 66 -0.25 -2.67 8.53
C ILE A 66 -0.31 -3.56 7.29
N VAL A 67 0.79 -4.24 7.00
CA VAL A 67 0.86 -5.29 5.97
C VAL A 67 0.89 -6.64 6.69
N PHE A 68 0.01 -7.56 6.31
CA PHE A 68 -0.13 -8.84 6.98
C PHE A 68 -0.53 -9.95 6.02
N GLN A 69 -0.36 -11.20 6.44
CA GLN A 69 -0.93 -12.34 5.74
C GLN A 69 -2.34 -12.60 6.28
N HIS A 70 -3.36 -12.54 5.44
CA HIS A 70 -4.73 -12.79 5.87
C HIS A 70 -4.93 -14.25 6.30
N GLY A 71 -5.49 -14.45 7.50
CA GLY A 71 -5.61 -15.77 8.14
C GLY A 71 -6.35 -16.80 7.29
N GLY A 72 -7.48 -16.40 6.69
CA GLY A 72 -8.33 -17.27 5.89
C GLY A 72 -7.78 -17.54 4.48
N SER A 73 -7.37 -16.50 3.75
CA SER A 73 -6.94 -16.64 2.35
C SER A 73 -5.45 -16.93 2.18
N GLY A 74 -4.63 -16.70 3.20
CA GLY A 74 -3.17 -16.83 3.13
C GLY A 74 -2.49 -15.77 2.25
N ARG A 75 -3.25 -14.80 1.74
CA ARG A 75 -2.76 -13.74 0.84
C ARG A 75 -2.26 -12.53 1.62
N VAL A 76 -1.38 -11.75 1.00
CA VAL A 76 -0.95 -10.46 1.55
C VAL A 76 -2.14 -9.50 1.51
N ASN A 77 -2.42 -8.84 2.61
CA ASN A 77 -3.48 -7.85 2.77
C ASN A 77 -2.87 -6.63 3.47
N ILE A 78 -3.46 -5.46 3.19
CA ILE A 78 -2.97 -4.17 3.71
C ILE A 78 -4.15 -3.43 4.32
N ILE A 79 -3.95 -2.89 5.51
CA ILE A 79 -4.92 -2.04 6.21
C ILE A 79 -4.25 -0.71 6.55
N TYR A 80 -4.95 0.42 6.38
CA TYR A 80 -4.39 1.75 6.62
C TYR A 80 -5.44 2.74 7.14
N ARG A 81 -4.97 3.79 7.82
CA ARG A 81 -5.81 4.92 8.27
C ARG A 81 -6.17 5.82 7.08
N ARG A 82 -7.46 6.12 6.90
CA ARG A 82 -7.92 7.10 5.91
C ARG A 82 -8.13 8.47 6.56
N ALA A 83 -8.10 9.52 5.75
CA ALA A 83 -8.37 10.89 6.20
C ALA A 83 -9.83 11.10 6.67
N ASP A 84 -10.77 10.28 6.19
CA ASP A 84 -12.19 10.31 6.58
C ASP A 84 -12.46 9.61 7.93
N GLY A 85 -11.41 9.17 8.64
CA GLY A 85 -11.50 8.47 9.92
C GLY A 85 -11.83 6.99 9.82
N ASN A 86 -12.13 6.49 8.61
CA ASN A 86 -12.36 5.06 8.39
C ASN A 86 -11.06 4.29 8.16
N VAL A 87 -11.18 2.97 8.11
CA VAL A 87 -10.09 2.06 7.76
C VAL A 87 -10.18 1.70 6.27
N GLY A 88 -9.08 1.89 5.55
CA GLY A 88 -8.91 1.38 4.20
C GLY A 88 -8.38 -0.05 4.23
N TRP A 89 -8.91 -0.92 3.38
CA TRP A 89 -8.47 -2.30 3.20
C TRP A 89 -8.16 -2.57 1.73
N ILE A 90 -6.98 -3.13 1.47
CA ILE A 90 -6.51 -3.53 0.14
C ILE A 90 -6.20 -5.02 0.17
N ASP A 91 -6.72 -5.74 -0.83
CA ASP A 91 -6.46 -7.17 -1.08
C ASP A 91 -5.81 -7.35 -2.46
N PRO A 92 -4.48 -7.14 -2.60
CA PRO A 92 -3.79 -7.17 -3.88
C PRO A 92 -3.90 -8.53 -4.57
N PRO A 93 -4.16 -8.60 -5.88
CA PRO A 93 -4.33 -9.86 -6.59
C PRO A 93 -3.10 -10.76 -6.45
N VAL A 94 -3.30 -12.07 -6.63
CA VAL A 94 -2.18 -13.01 -6.64
C VAL A 94 -1.25 -12.66 -7.80
N VAL A 95 -0.08 -12.13 -7.48
CA VAL A 95 0.96 -11.85 -8.47
C VAL A 95 1.71 -13.16 -8.71
N ASN A 96 1.50 -13.78 -9.87
CA ASN A 96 2.21 -14.99 -10.23
C ASN A 96 3.54 -14.58 -10.90
N PRO A 97 4.72 -14.87 -10.31
CA PRO A 97 6.00 -14.32 -10.76
C PRO A 97 6.51 -14.89 -12.11
N GLY A 98 5.64 -15.51 -12.91
CA GLY A 98 5.97 -16.22 -14.15
C GLY A 98 5.14 -15.81 -15.38
N LYS A 99 4.47 -14.65 -15.35
CA LYS A 99 3.92 -13.98 -16.54
C LYS A 99 4.26 -12.50 -16.52
#